data_AF-A0AAN6P4Z0-F1
#
_entry.id   AF-A0AAN6P4Z0-F1
#
_cell.length_a   1.000
_cell.length_b   1.000
_cell.length_c   1.000
_cell.angle_alpha   90.00
_cell.angle_beta   90.00
_cell.angle_gamma   90.00
#
_symmetry.space_group_name_H-M   'P 1'
#
loop_
_entity.id
_entity.type
_entity.pdbx_description
1 polymer ?
#
loop_
_entity_poly.entity_id
_entity_poly.type
_entity_poly.pdbx_seq_one_letter_code
_entity_poly.pdbx_strand_id
1 'polypeptide(L)'
;MASTVTSGSLVYERRVIERVHKYHWPAVQLNLWMLIMLIASCLIIGVFSTFIQIQQTLLLPIPWYFPYYITVAALTASFILLLLWLIFQRRLLPSIVMIGGFVLFVLWLVGLVVISIQLWGPSGSVSSNCNLFVFGADPEPRGQSLATLAWLEQRGICQSWQAVFAFGLVGAVFLVWIMVMAYQVFADDS
;
A
#
# COMPACT_ATOMS: atom_id res chain seq x y z
N MET A 1 -55.78 -57.02 3.83
CA MET A 1 -55.24 -56.71 5.16
C MET A 1 -53.77 -56.39 5.02
N ALA A 2 -53.37 -55.26 5.60
CA ALA A 2 -52.04 -54.79 6.00
C ALA A 2 -50.82 -54.98 5.06
N SER A 3 -50.38 -53.83 4.56
CA SER A 3 -49.08 -53.45 4.02
C SER A 3 -47.90 -53.67 4.97
N THR A 4 -46.73 -54.00 4.42
CA THR A 4 -45.44 -53.49 4.93
C THR A 4 -44.43 -53.40 3.80
N VAL A 5 -44.39 -52.21 3.19
CA VAL A 5 -43.27 -51.74 2.38
C VAL A 5 -42.25 -51.18 3.37
N THR A 6 -41.22 -51.95 3.73
CA THR A 6 -40.07 -51.40 4.46
C THR A 6 -39.14 -50.76 3.45
N SER A 7 -39.44 -49.50 3.13
CA SER A 7 -38.55 -48.57 2.47
C SER A 7 -37.22 -48.54 3.24
N GLY A 8 -36.18 -49.12 2.65
CA GLY A 8 -34.82 -48.91 3.11
C GLY A 8 -34.51 -47.42 3.03
N SER A 9 -34.53 -46.75 4.18
CA SER A 9 -34.05 -45.37 4.31
C SER A 9 -32.56 -45.39 3.99
N LEU A 10 -32.22 -45.11 2.74
CA LEU A 10 -30.91 -44.61 2.37
C LEU A 10 -30.72 -43.33 3.17
N VAL A 11 -30.07 -43.44 4.32
CA VAL A 11 -29.49 -42.30 5.02
C VAL A 11 -28.51 -41.71 4.01
N TYR A 12 -28.97 -40.68 3.31
CA TYR A 12 -28.10 -39.83 2.53
C TYR A 12 -27.26 -39.10 3.57
N GLU A 13 -26.18 -39.75 3.98
CA GLU A 13 -25.09 -39.09 4.67
C GLU A 13 -24.64 -38.02 3.68
N ARG A 14 -25.17 -36.82 3.87
CA ARG A 14 -24.71 -35.60 3.20
C ARG A 14 -23.29 -35.45 3.69
N ARG A 15 -22.38 -36.18 3.05
CA ARG A 15 -20.96 -35.91 3.03
C ARG A 15 -20.94 -34.50 2.48
N VAL A 16 -20.89 -33.52 3.37
CA VAL A 16 -20.52 -32.15 3.03
C VAL A 16 -19.09 -32.33 2.54
N ILE A 17 -18.97 -32.67 1.26
CA ILE A 17 -17.74 -32.47 0.54
C ILE A 17 -17.62 -30.96 0.62
N GLU A 18 -16.86 -30.48 1.60
CA GLU A 18 -16.24 -29.16 1.52
C GLU A 18 -15.43 -29.21 0.23
N ARG A 19 -16.09 -28.94 -0.89
CA ARG A 19 -15.41 -28.55 -2.10
C ARG A 19 -14.73 -27.28 -1.67
N VAL A 20 -13.44 -27.39 -1.38
CA VAL A 20 -12.56 -26.23 -1.28
C VAL A 20 -12.73 -25.53 -2.63
N HIS A 21 -13.62 -24.54 -2.68
CA HIS A 21 -13.91 -23.79 -3.89
C HIS A 21 -12.61 -23.08 -4.24
N LYS A 22 -12.00 -23.55 -5.34
CA LYS A 22 -10.80 -22.94 -5.86
C LYS A 22 -11.25 -21.73 -6.66
N TYR A 23 -11.35 -20.60 -5.99
CA TYR A 23 -11.53 -19.30 -6.63
C TYR A 23 -10.48 -19.14 -7.74
N HIS A 24 -10.92 -18.85 -8.96
CA HIS A 24 -10.02 -18.62 -10.10
C HIS A 24 -9.49 -17.19 -10.05
N TRP A 25 -8.38 -16.99 -9.33
CA TRP A 25 -7.73 -15.68 -9.27
C TRP A 25 -6.91 -15.40 -10.53
N PRO A 26 -6.99 -14.19 -11.10
CA PRO A 26 -6.14 -13.79 -12.22
C PRO A 26 -4.69 -13.63 -11.75
N ALA A 27 -3.89 -14.69 -11.91
CA ALA A 27 -2.53 -14.79 -11.35
C ALA A 27 -1.62 -13.62 -11.77
N VAL A 28 -1.71 -13.16 -13.01
CA VAL A 28 -0.89 -12.04 -13.51
C VAL A 28 -1.29 -10.72 -12.85
N GLN A 29 -2.59 -10.43 -12.74
CA GLN A 29 -3.07 -9.19 -12.15
C GLN A 29 -2.73 -9.10 -10.66
N LEU A 30 -2.90 -10.21 -9.92
CA LEU A 30 -2.57 -10.27 -8.50
C LEU A 30 -1.07 -10.13 -8.25
N ASN A 31 -0.22 -10.78 -9.06
CA ASN A 31 1.24 -10.65 -8.96
C ASN A 31 1.72 -9.23 -9.25
N LEU A 32 1.18 -8.60 -10.30
CA LEU A 32 1.50 -7.21 -10.64
C LEU A 32 1.06 -6.25 -9.53
N TRP A 33 -0.13 -6.47 -8.96
CA TRP A 33 -0.63 -5.70 -7.83
C TRP A 33 0.30 -5.80 -6.62
N MET A 34 0.69 -7.02 -6.21
CA MET A 34 1.59 -7.25 -5.08
C MET A 34 2.94 -6.57 -5.28
N LEU A 35 3.52 -6.68 -6.48
CA LEU A 35 4.80 -6.08 -6.80
C LEU A 35 4.76 -4.54 -6.69
N ILE A 36 3.75 -3.90 -7.26
CA ILE A 36 3.63 -2.43 -7.24
C ILE A 36 3.39 -1.94 -5.81
N MET A 37 2.52 -2.60 -5.05
CA MET A 37 2.25 -2.24 -3.66
C MET A 37 3.48 -2.44 -2.76
N LEU A 38 4.28 -3.47 -3.02
CA LEU A 38 5.53 -3.71 -2.29
C LEU A 38 6.56 -2.62 -2.59
N ILE A 39 6.73 -2.24 -3.86
CA ILE A 39 7.62 -1.13 -4.26
C ILE A 39 7.18 0.18 -3.60
N ALA A 40 5.88 0.50 -3.66
CA ALA A 40 5.34 1.71 -3.04
C ALA A 40 5.59 1.72 -1.52
N SER A 41 5.37 0.59 -0.84
CA SER A 41 5.58 0.46 0.60
C SER A 41 7.05 0.62 0.98
N CYS A 42 7.96 -0.07 0.28
CA CYS A 42 9.39 0.03 0.53
C CYS A 42 9.94 1.45 0.28
N LEU A 43 9.45 2.12 -0.77
CA LEU A 43 9.85 3.50 -1.07
C LEU A 43 9.43 4.45 0.05
N ILE A 44 8.18 4.37 0.51
CA ILE A 44 7.65 5.22 1.58
C ILE A 44 8.43 5.00 2.88
N ILE A 45 8.69 3.74 3.25
CA ILE A 45 9.50 3.39 4.42
C ILE A 45 10.90 3.98 4.29
N GLY A 46 11.54 3.80 3.13
CA GLY A 46 12.90 4.29 2.87
C GLY A 46 13.00 5.82 3.00
N VAL A 47 12.13 6.56 2.30
CA VAL A 47 12.16 8.02 2.32
C VAL A 47 11.89 8.56 3.72
N PHE A 48 10.84 8.13 4.41
CA PHE A 48 10.57 8.66 5.75
C PHE A 48 11.60 8.24 6.80
N SER A 49 12.23 7.07 6.64
CA SER A 49 13.37 6.68 7.49
C SER A 49 14.54 7.66 7.34
N THR A 50 14.89 8.04 6.11
CA THR A 50 15.94 9.05 5.88
C THR A 50 15.55 10.41 6.45
N PHE A 51 14.29 10.83 6.34
CA PHE A 51 13.83 12.08 6.91
C PHE A 51 13.89 12.09 8.44
N ILE A 52 13.58 10.97 9.11
CA ILE A 52 13.73 10.86 10.56
C ILE A 52 15.20 11.05 10.96
N GLN A 53 16.14 10.44 10.25
CA GLN A 53 17.57 10.61 10.53
C GLN A 53 18.00 12.07 10.36
N ILE A 54 17.54 12.74 9.28
CA ILE A 54 17.81 14.16 9.04
C ILE A 54 17.26 15.03 10.18
N GLN A 55 16.02 14.79 10.62
CA GLN A 55 15.42 15.53 11.74
C GLN A 55 16.21 15.33 13.05
N GLN A 56 16.69 14.12 13.31
CA GLN A 56 17.53 13.82 14.47
C GLN A 56 18.87 14.56 14.44
N THR A 57 19.53 14.62 13.28
CA THR A 57 20.77 15.39 13.12
C THR A 57 20.54 16.90 13.27
N LEU A 58 19.39 17.40 12.82
CA LEU A 58 18.99 18.80 12.95
C LEU A 58 18.42 19.16 14.32
N LEU A 59 18.29 18.19 15.25
CA LEU A 59 17.68 18.36 16.58
C LEU A 59 16.25 18.94 16.52
N LEU A 60 15.52 18.60 15.45
CA LEU A 60 14.13 19.00 15.24
C LEU A 60 13.17 17.90 15.71
N PRO A 61 11.96 18.26 16.19
CA PRO A 61 10.97 17.28 16.59
C PRO A 61 10.46 16.48 15.38
N ILE A 62 10.36 15.16 15.54
CA ILE A 62 9.86 14.26 14.50
C ILE A 62 8.34 14.43 14.40
N PRO A 63 7.79 14.83 13.24
CA PRO A 63 6.36 14.96 13.09
C PRO A 63 5.68 13.58 13.07
N TRP A 64 4.49 13.49 13.66
CA TRP A 64 3.74 12.23 13.83
C TRP A 64 3.42 11.50 12.51
N TYR A 65 3.28 12.23 11.41
CA TYR A 65 2.90 11.65 10.13
C TYR A 65 4.03 10.84 9.48
N PHE A 66 5.31 11.07 9.87
CA PHE A 66 6.44 10.24 9.45
C PHE A 66 6.32 8.80 9.96
N PRO A 67 6.33 8.54 11.30
CA PRO A 67 6.18 7.17 11.80
C PRO A 67 4.81 6.58 11.46
N TYR A 68 3.75 7.38 11.40
CA TYR A 68 2.44 6.91 10.95
C TYR A 68 2.53 6.26 9.56
N TYR A 69 3.06 6.97 8.55
CA TYR A 69 3.06 6.44 7.20
C TYR A 69 4.03 5.25 7.03
N ILE A 70 5.14 5.23 7.78
CA ILE A 70 6.02 4.06 7.89
C ILE A 70 5.25 2.84 8.42
N THR A 71 4.47 2.99 9.50
CA THR A 71 3.70 1.87 10.07
C THR A 71 2.64 1.35 9.10
N VAL A 72 1.93 2.23 8.38
CA VAL A 72 0.94 1.83 7.38
C VAL A 72 1.59 1.12 6.19
N ALA A 73 2.73 1.61 5.71
CA ALA A 73 3.49 0.96 4.65
C ALA A 73 4.05 -0.40 5.11
N ALA A 74 4.51 -0.52 6.36
CA ALA A 74 4.97 -1.78 6.93
C ALA A 74 3.83 -2.80 7.11
N LEU A 75 2.64 -2.35 7.53
CA LEU A 75 1.43 -3.18 7.56
C LEU A 75 1.01 -3.64 6.15
N THR A 76 1.19 -2.79 5.15
CA THR A 76 0.91 -3.15 3.74
C THR A 76 1.91 -4.21 3.25
N ALA A 77 3.20 -4.04 3.53
CA ALA A 77 4.23 -5.02 3.20
C ALA A 77 3.99 -6.36 3.93
N SER A 78 3.62 -6.35 5.21
CA SER A 78 3.30 -7.57 5.96
C SER A 78 2.04 -8.24 5.45
N PHE A 79 1.03 -7.47 5.03
CA PHE A 79 -0.17 -7.99 4.37
C PHE A 79 0.17 -8.70 3.05
N ILE A 80 1.07 -8.14 2.23
CA ILE A 80 1.54 -8.79 0.99
C ILE A 80 2.27 -10.11 1.31
N LEU A 81 3.13 -10.13 2.33
CA LEU A 81 3.80 -11.37 2.78
C LEU A 81 2.79 -12.42 3.24
N LEU A 82 1.74 -12.00 3.95
CA LEU A 82 0.63 -12.88 4.34
C LEU A 82 -0.08 -13.43 3.10
N LEU A 83 -0.38 -12.61 2.09
CA LEU A 83 -1.00 -13.09 0.86
C LEU A 83 -0.12 -14.11 0.12
N LEU A 84 1.19 -13.85 0.02
CA LEU A 84 2.15 -14.81 -0.57
C LEU A 84 2.15 -16.15 0.17
N TRP A 85 2.08 -16.12 1.51
CA TRP A 85 1.90 -17.33 2.31
C TRP A 85 0.60 -18.05 1.94
N LEU A 86 -0.53 -17.35 1.91
CA LEU A 86 -1.83 -17.96 1.58
C LEU A 86 -1.87 -18.58 0.18
N ILE A 87 -1.17 -17.97 -0.80
CA ILE A 87 -0.98 -18.52 -2.14
C ILE A 87 -0.21 -19.84 -2.08
N PHE A 88 0.86 -19.90 -1.29
CA PHE A 88 1.64 -21.13 -1.09
C PHE A 88 0.78 -22.26 -0.50
N GLN A 89 -0.17 -21.93 0.38
CA GLN A 89 -1.12 -22.89 0.94
C GLN A 89 -2.33 -23.19 0.04
N ARG A 90 -2.45 -22.53 -1.13
CA ARG A 90 -3.61 -22.61 -2.05
C ARG A 90 -4.96 -22.33 -1.37
N ARG A 91 -4.98 -21.50 -0.32
CA ARG A 91 -6.16 -21.15 0.47
C ARG A 91 -6.38 -19.64 0.46
N LEU A 92 -6.58 -19.07 -0.72
CA LEU A 92 -6.81 -17.63 -0.87
C LEU A 92 -8.30 -17.33 -0.72
N LEU A 93 -8.68 -16.88 0.48
CA LEU A 93 -10.06 -16.52 0.80
C LEU A 93 -10.33 -15.07 0.35
N PRO A 94 -11.28 -14.83 -0.58
CA PRO A 94 -11.60 -13.49 -1.07
C PRO A 94 -12.02 -12.51 0.03
N SER A 95 -12.70 -13.00 1.07
CA SER A 95 -13.17 -12.18 2.18
C SER A 95 -12.01 -11.52 2.95
N ILE A 96 -10.88 -12.22 3.14
CA ILE A 96 -9.70 -11.67 3.82
C ILE A 96 -9.10 -10.54 2.98
N VAL A 97 -9.03 -10.73 1.66
CA VAL A 97 -8.51 -9.73 0.73
C VAL A 97 -9.39 -8.48 0.72
N MET A 98 -10.72 -8.63 0.71
CA MET A 98 -11.64 -7.50 0.76
C MET A 98 -11.53 -6.69 2.06
N ILE A 99 -11.59 -7.35 3.22
CA ILE A 99 -11.52 -6.66 4.51
C ILE A 99 -10.14 -6.01 4.70
N GLY A 100 -9.06 -6.74 4.39
CA GLY A 100 -7.69 -6.23 4.49
C GLY A 100 -7.45 -5.05 3.54
N GLY A 101 -7.92 -5.15 2.30
CA GLY A 101 -7.84 -4.08 1.30
C GLY A 101 -8.55 -2.80 1.74
N PHE A 102 -9.76 -2.93 2.31
CA PHE A 102 -10.53 -1.78 2.80
C PHE A 102 -9.85 -1.07 3.98
N VAL A 103 -9.40 -1.83 4.99
CA VAL A 103 -8.72 -1.27 6.16
C VAL A 103 -7.42 -0.57 5.75
N LEU A 104 -6.61 -1.23 4.89
CA LEU A 104 -5.39 -0.63 4.38
C LEU A 104 -5.67 0.60 3.50
N PHE A 105 -6.74 0.59 2.71
CA PHE A 105 -7.14 1.75 1.92
C PHE A 105 -7.41 2.99 2.78
N VAL A 106 -8.19 2.84 3.85
CA VAL A 106 -8.50 3.97 4.76
C VAL A 106 -7.22 4.49 5.41
N LEU A 107 -6.37 3.61 5.94
CA LEU A 107 -5.10 4.00 6.57
C LEU A 107 -4.15 4.66 5.57
N TRP A 108 -4.06 4.14 4.35
CA TRP A 108 -3.21 4.68 3.30
C TRP A 108 -3.69 6.05 2.82
N LEU A 109 -5.01 6.25 2.71
CA LEU A 109 -5.62 7.51 2.29
C LEU A 109 -5.31 8.63 3.30
N VAL A 110 -5.42 8.35 4.60
CA VAL A 110 -5.07 9.34 5.64
C VAL A 110 -3.61 9.78 5.49
N GLY A 111 -2.69 8.85 5.24
CA GLY A 111 -1.30 9.17 4.95
C GLY A 111 -1.15 10.09 3.73
N LEU A 112 -1.78 9.72 2.61
CA LEU A 112 -1.75 10.50 1.37
C LEU A 112 -2.28 11.93 1.57
N VAL A 113 -3.41 12.09 2.26
CA VAL A 113 -4.02 13.41 2.52
C VAL A 113 -3.05 14.30 3.29
N VAL A 114 -2.41 13.79 4.34
CA VAL A 114 -1.44 14.58 5.11
C VAL A 114 -0.24 14.96 4.25
N ILE A 115 0.30 14.05 3.44
CA ILE A 115 1.40 14.38 2.53
C ILE A 115 1.00 15.43 1.49
N SER A 116 -0.22 15.37 0.96
CA SER A 116 -0.74 16.40 0.06
C SER A 116 -0.79 17.78 0.73
N ILE A 117 -1.27 17.85 1.97
CA ILE A 117 -1.31 19.09 2.75
C ILE A 117 0.11 19.63 2.99
N GLN A 118 1.09 18.79 3.29
CA GLN A 118 2.47 19.27 3.49
C GLN A 118 3.14 19.72 2.19
N LEU A 119 2.82 19.07 1.06
CA LEU A 119 3.44 19.37 -0.22
C LEU A 119 2.90 20.65 -0.85
N TRP A 120 1.59 20.94 -0.72
CA TRP A 120 0.91 22.10 -1.33
C TRP A 120 0.15 22.98 -0.34
N GLY A 121 0.40 22.86 0.96
CA GLY A 121 -0.29 23.64 1.98
C GLY A 121 -0.12 25.16 1.84
N PRO A 122 -1.04 25.95 2.43
CA PRO A 122 -1.06 27.40 2.28
C PRO A 122 0.10 28.13 2.97
N SER A 123 0.76 27.51 3.95
CA SER A 123 1.87 28.10 4.71
C SER A 123 3.10 27.20 4.68
N GLY A 124 4.19 27.66 4.06
CA GLY A 124 5.48 26.97 4.09
C GLY A 124 5.51 25.63 3.36
N SER A 125 4.74 25.48 2.27
CA SER A 125 4.69 24.22 1.52
C SER A 125 6.06 23.79 1.02
N VAL A 126 6.30 22.48 1.06
CA VAL A 126 7.54 21.90 0.54
C VAL A 126 7.71 22.30 -0.93
N SER A 127 6.63 22.26 -1.74
CA SER A 127 6.71 22.65 -3.16
C SER A 127 7.13 24.11 -3.36
N SER A 128 6.64 25.05 -2.55
CA SER A 128 7.03 26.47 -2.68
C SER A 128 8.50 26.65 -2.30
N ASN A 129 8.95 26.05 -1.21
CA ASN A 129 10.35 26.12 -0.78
C ASN A 129 11.29 25.47 -1.82
N CYS A 130 10.90 24.32 -2.37
CA CYS A 130 11.64 23.67 -3.45
C CYS A 130 11.74 24.55 -4.70
N ASN A 131 10.67 25.23 -5.08
CA ASN A 131 10.71 26.15 -6.22
C ASN A 131 11.62 27.35 -5.95
N LEU A 132 11.65 27.89 -4.73
CA LEU A 132 12.47 29.05 -4.39
C LEU A 132 13.96 28.72 -4.25
N PHE A 133 14.29 27.61 -3.57
CA PHE A 133 15.67 27.30 -3.20
C PHE A 133 16.37 26.31 -4.14
N VAL A 134 15.61 25.49 -4.89
CA VAL A 134 16.16 24.46 -5.78
C VAL A 134 15.93 24.80 -7.25
N PHE A 135 14.66 24.93 -7.66
CA PHE A 135 14.31 25.06 -9.09
C PHE A 135 14.41 26.49 -9.63
N GLY A 136 14.35 27.50 -8.77
CA GLY A 136 14.49 28.93 -9.11
C GLY A 136 15.82 29.54 -8.66
N ALA A 137 16.82 28.72 -8.32
CA ALA A 137 18.13 29.19 -7.91
C ALA A 137 18.94 29.66 -9.13
N ASP A 138 19.10 30.98 -9.28
CA ASP A 138 19.91 31.61 -10.31
C ASP A 138 21.07 32.43 -9.71
N PRO A 139 22.35 32.14 -10.01
CA PRO A 139 22.83 31.02 -10.83
C PRO A 139 22.81 29.68 -10.10
N GLU A 140 22.55 28.59 -10.83
CA GLU A 140 22.65 27.23 -10.33
C GLU A 140 24.07 26.97 -9.74
N PRO A 141 24.19 26.50 -8.48
CA PRO A 141 25.49 26.20 -7.87
C PRO A 141 26.22 25.10 -8.64
N ARG A 142 27.48 25.35 -9.03
CA ARG A 142 28.32 24.38 -9.77
C ARG A 142 29.68 24.19 -9.10
N GLY A 143 30.29 23.04 -9.35
CA GLY A 143 31.61 22.66 -8.81
C GLY A 143 31.54 21.95 -7.45
N GLN A 144 32.69 21.46 -6.98
CA GLN A 144 32.82 20.69 -5.73
C GLN A 144 32.89 21.63 -4.51
N SER A 145 31.83 22.39 -4.27
CA SER A 145 31.71 23.29 -3.12
C SER A 145 30.67 22.80 -2.12
N LEU A 146 30.80 23.20 -0.86
CA LEU A 146 29.79 22.91 0.18
C LEU A 146 28.41 23.48 -0.18
N ALA A 147 28.36 24.60 -0.91
CA ALA A 147 27.12 25.20 -1.38
C ALA A 147 26.43 24.30 -2.44
N THR A 148 27.19 23.73 -3.37
CA THR A 148 26.67 22.77 -4.35
C THR A 148 26.16 21.51 -3.68
N LEU A 149 26.87 21.00 -2.67
CA LEU A 149 26.44 19.82 -1.91
C LEU A 149 25.13 20.09 -1.16
N ALA A 150 25.02 21.24 -0.47
CA ALA A 150 23.79 21.62 0.22
C ALA A 150 22.60 21.75 -0.75
N TRP A 151 22.82 22.30 -1.96
CA TRP A 151 21.80 22.39 -3.00
C TRP A 151 21.37 21.00 -3.53
N LEU A 152 22.33 20.08 -3.75
CA LEU A 152 22.02 18.71 -4.17
C LEU A 152 21.21 17.95 -3.11
N GLU A 153 21.54 18.11 -1.83
CA GLU A 153 20.78 17.54 -0.72
C GLU A 153 19.34 18.08 -0.68
N GLN A 154 19.16 19.40 -0.79
CA GLN A 154 17.82 20.01 -0.87
C GLN A 154 17.02 19.51 -2.07
N ARG A 155 17.67 19.37 -3.24
CA ARG A 155 17.05 18.80 -4.44
C ARG A 155 16.61 17.36 -4.22
N GLY A 156 17.44 16.55 -3.54
CA GLY A 156 17.11 15.17 -3.17
C GLY A 156 15.87 15.08 -2.28
N ILE A 157 15.77 15.95 -1.27
CA ILE A 157 14.60 16.04 -0.38
C ILE A 157 13.34 16.39 -1.19
N CYS A 158 13.41 17.40 -2.05
CA CYS A 158 12.28 17.84 -2.89
C CYS A 158 11.75 16.73 -3.79
N GLN A 159 12.65 15.99 -4.46
CA GLN A 159 12.28 14.87 -5.32
C GLN A 159 11.70 13.71 -4.51
N SER A 160 12.23 13.45 -3.31
CA SER A 160 11.72 12.39 -2.43
C SER A 160 10.28 12.66 -1.98
N TRP A 161 9.94 13.91 -1.68
CA TRP A 161 8.56 14.30 -1.36
C TRP A 161 7.59 14.08 -2.53
N GLN A 162 8.00 14.45 -3.75
CA GLN A 162 7.18 14.20 -4.95
C GLN A 162 7.03 12.70 -5.22
N ALA A 163 8.10 11.92 -5.05
CA ALA A 163 8.06 10.46 -5.19
C ALA A 163 7.09 9.83 -4.18
N VAL A 164 7.17 10.19 -2.89
CA VAL A 164 6.24 9.69 -1.87
C VAL A 164 4.80 10.00 -2.22
N PHE A 165 4.51 11.22 -2.69
CA PHE A 165 3.16 11.57 -3.11
C PHE A 165 2.69 10.72 -4.31
N ALA A 166 3.52 10.59 -5.34
CA ALA A 166 3.18 9.84 -6.55
C ALA A 166 2.92 8.36 -6.23
N PHE A 167 3.82 7.71 -5.48
CA PHE A 167 3.64 6.32 -5.05
C PHE A 167 2.51 6.15 -4.03
N GLY A 168 2.23 7.17 -3.22
CA GLY A 168 1.05 7.23 -2.37
C GLY A 168 -0.24 7.19 -3.21
N LEU A 169 -0.34 8.00 -4.27
CA LEU A 169 -1.50 8.04 -5.16
C LEU A 169 -1.67 6.72 -5.91
N VAL A 170 -0.59 6.19 -6.49
CA VAL A 170 -0.60 4.87 -7.14
C VAL A 170 -1.07 3.80 -6.17
N GLY A 171 -0.53 3.77 -4.93
CA GLY A 171 -0.95 2.82 -3.91
C GLY A 171 -2.44 2.91 -3.56
N ALA A 172 -3.00 4.12 -3.46
CA ALA A 172 -4.41 4.31 -3.18
C ALA A 172 -5.31 3.75 -4.29
N VAL A 173 -4.97 4.00 -5.56
CA VAL A 173 -5.71 3.46 -6.72
C VAL A 173 -5.63 1.93 -6.75
N PHE A 174 -4.44 1.37 -6.49
CA PHE A 174 -4.24 -0.08 -6.47
C PHE A 174 -4.99 -0.74 -5.31
N LEU A 175 -5.07 -0.11 -4.14
CA LEU A 175 -5.88 -0.61 -3.02
C LEU A 175 -7.38 -0.63 -3.34
N VAL A 176 -7.89 0.32 -4.13
CA VAL A 176 -9.27 0.24 -4.65
C VAL A 176 -9.39 -0.88 -5.66
N TRP A 177 -8.41 -1.03 -6.55
CA TRP A 177 -8.45 -2.05 -7.59
C TRP A 177 -8.49 -3.48 -7.04
N ILE A 178 -7.75 -3.79 -5.97
CA ILE A 178 -7.81 -5.13 -5.35
C ILE A 178 -9.18 -5.44 -4.73
N MET A 179 -9.90 -4.43 -4.22
CA MET A 179 -11.27 -4.62 -3.74
C MET A 179 -12.21 -4.98 -4.90
N VAL A 180 -12.06 -4.33 -6.05
CA VAL A 180 -12.85 -4.65 -7.26
C VAL A 180 -12.53 -6.06 -7.75
N MET A 181 -11.25 -6.44 -7.83
CA MET A 181 -10.86 -7.80 -8.24
C MET A 181 -11.39 -8.86 -7.27
N ALA A 182 -11.29 -8.62 -5.96
CA ALA A 182 -11.80 -9.54 -4.95
C ALA A 182 -13.33 -9.67 -5.02
N TYR A 183 -14.06 -8.60 -5.37
CA TYR A 183 -15.49 -8.65 -5.61
C TYR A 183 -15.85 -9.45 -6.88
N GLN A 184 -15.15 -9.23 -7.99
CA GLN A 184 -15.36 -9.99 -9.23
C GLN A 184 -15.19 -11.50 -8.99
N VAL A 185 -14.12 -11.87 -8.29
CA VAL A 185 -13.85 -13.27 -7.92
C VAL A 185 -14.94 -13.84 -7.00
N PHE A 186 -15.53 -13.03 -6.13
CA PHE A 186 -16.63 -13.47 -5.27
C PHE A 186 -17.95 -13.63 -6.04
N ALA A 187 -18.23 -12.74 -6.99
CA ALA A 187 -19.46 -12.74 -7.79
C ALA A 187 -19.46 -13.82 -8.89
N ASP A 188 -18.31 -14.11 -9.50
CA ASP A 188 -18.20 -15.15 -10.54
C ASP A 188 -18.37 -16.59 -9.98
N ASP A 189 -18.19 -16.75 -8.65
CA ASP A 189 -18.32 -18.03 -7.95
C ASP A 189 -19.74 -18.25 -7.34
N SER A 190 -20.62 -17.22 -7.34
CA SER A 190 -22.00 -17.28 -6.81
C SER A 190 -23.04 -17.60 -7.87
#